data_AF-A0AAE8QHB0-F1
#
_entry.id   AF-A0AAE8QHB0-F1
#
_cell.length_a   1.000
_cell.length_b   1.000
_cell.length_c   1.000
_cell.angle_alpha   90.00
_cell.angle_beta   90.00
_cell.angle_gamma   90.00
#
_symmetry.space_group_name_H-M   'P 1'
#
loop_
_entity.id
_entity.type
_entity.pdbx_description
1 polymer ?
#
loop_
_entity_poly.entity_id
_entity_poly.type
_entity_poly.pdbx_seq_one_letter_code
_entity_poly.pdbx_strand_id
1 'polypeptide(L)'
;EPDVAERVTTDFVLILLHRFSAWLIGKRVRLRAVEFPYSAPDARLAQDYDYIFGAPVTFGAQRAALEFDNSAMRAPIIQTEETL
;
A
#
# COMPACT_ATOMS: atom_id res chain seq x y z
N GLU A 1 -14.31 17.86 3.29
CA GLU A 1 -14.93 17.30 2.08
C GLU A 1 -15.01 15.78 2.18
N PRO A 2 -16.13 15.16 1.79
CA PRO A 2 -16.30 13.71 1.81
C PRO A 2 -15.18 12.97 1.06
N ASP A 3 -14.71 13.52 -0.07
CA ASP A 3 -13.65 12.95 -0.90
C ASP A 3 -12.29 12.84 -0.19
N VAL A 4 -11.99 13.75 0.74
CA VAL A 4 -10.73 13.71 1.51
C VAL A 4 -10.73 12.57 2.51
N ALA A 5 -11.87 12.32 3.18
CA ALA A 5 -11.97 11.23 4.14
C ALA A 5 -11.82 9.87 3.43
N GLU A 6 -12.47 9.69 2.28
CA GLU A 6 -12.37 8.46 1.48
C GLU A 6 -10.93 8.21 0.97
N ARG A 7 -10.26 9.26 0.48
CA ARG A 7 -8.84 9.20 0.09
C ARG A 7 -7.97 8.74 1.25
N VAL A 8 -8.08 9.42 2.39
CA VAL A 8 -7.26 9.11 3.58
C VAL A 8 -7.53 7.68 4.05
N THR A 9 -8.78 7.23 4.07
CA THR A 9 -9.11 5.83 4.39
C THR A 9 -8.41 4.86 3.46
N THR A 10 -8.43 5.11 2.15
CA THR A 10 -7.77 4.25 1.16
C THR A 10 -6.25 4.23 1.35
N ASP A 11 -5.63 5.40 1.55
CA ASP A 11 -4.19 5.52 1.85
C ASP A 11 -3.80 4.64 3.05
N PHE A 12 -4.53 4.79 4.16
CA PHE A 12 -4.27 4.04 5.38
C PHE A 12 -4.47 2.54 5.21
N VAL A 13 -5.52 2.11 4.50
CA VAL A 13 -5.78 0.69 4.26
C VAL A 13 -4.64 0.06 3.44
N LEU A 14 -4.14 0.74 2.41
CA LEU A 14 -3.02 0.21 1.61
C LEU A 14 -1.72 0.16 2.41
N ILE A 15 -1.40 1.19 3.20
CA ILE A 15 -0.24 1.18 4.09
C ILE A 15 -0.36 0.06 5.12
N LEU A 16 -1.54 -0.10 5.73
CA LEU A 16 -1.79 -1.14 6.72
C LEU A 16 -1.64 -2.53 6.10
N LEU A 17 -2.27 -2.77 4.95
CA LEU A 17 -2.17 -4.05 4.24
C LEU A 17 -0.72 -4.39 3.92
N HIS A 18 0.05 -3.43 3.39
CA HIS A 18 1.45 -3.63 3.07
C HIS A 18 2.29 -3.98 4.30
N ARG A 19 2.20 -3.18 5.36
CA ARG A 19 2.97 -3.37 6.59
C ARG A 19 2.56 -4.63 7.32
N PHE A 20 1.27 -4.92 7.36
CA PHE A 20 0.73 -6.13 7.98
C PHE A 20 1.17 -7.38 7.21
N SER A 21 1.10 -7.40 5.88
CA SER A 21 1.60 -8.52 5.08
C SER A 21 3.09 -8.76 5.30
N ALA A 22 3.91 -7.70 5.34
CA ALA A 22 5.35 -7.82 5.62
C ALA A 22 5.63 -8.37 7.03
N TRP A 23 4.89 -7.90 8.02
CA TRP A 23 4.97 -8.39 9.40
C TRP A 23 4.58 -9.88 9.48
N LEU A 24 3.46 -10.25 8.87
CA LEU A 24 2.86 -11.59 8.90
C LEU A 24 3.82 -12.69 8.40
N ILE A 25 4.62 -12.39 7.37
CA ILE A 25 5.59 -13.32 6.77
C ILE A 25 7.02 -13.13 7.30
N GLY A 26 7.24 -12.15 8.19
CA GLY A 26 8.56 -11.80 8.74
C GLY A 26 9.60 -11.37 7.70
N LYS A 27 9.16 -10.84 6.55
CA LYS A 27 10.02 -10.46 5.43
C LYS A 27 9.58 -9.12 4.86
N ARG A 28 10.50 -8.45 4.17
CA ARG A 28 10.15 -7.27 3.39
C ARG A 28 9.30 -7.68 2.17
N VAL A 29 8.16 -7.02 1.99
CA VAL A 29 7.38 -7.05 0.74
C VAL A 29 7.77 -5.81 -0.05
N ARG A 30 8.64 -5.95 -1.07
CA ARG A 30 9.03 -4.81 -1.91
C ARG A 30 7.92 -4.53 -2.92
N LEU A 31 7.35 -3.33 -2.84
CA LEU A 31 6.36 -2.87 -3.81
C LEU A 31 7.05 -2.54 -5.15
N ARG A 32 6.36 -2.84 -6.25
CA ARG A 32 6.74 -2.47 -7.62
C ARG A 32 5.96 -1.27 -8.10
N ALA A 33 4.69 -1.17 -7.69
CA ALA A 33 3.79 -0.07 -8.00
C ALA A 33 2.67 -0.01 -6.95
N VAL A 34 2.05 1.16 -6.84
CA VAL A 34 0.82 1.40 -6.07
C VAL A 34 -0.18 2.11 -6.96
N GLU A 35 -1.43 1.69 -6.92
CA GLU A 35 -2.51 2.30 -7.69
C GLU A 35 -3.57 2.88 -6.76
N PHE A 36 -4.05 4.07 -7.08
CA PHE A 36 -5.15 4.75 -6.40
C PHE A 36 -6.28 5.08 -7.37
N PRO A 37 -7.55 4.86 -6.98
CA PRO A 37 -8.69 5.06 -7.87
C PRO A 37 -9.13 6.53 -8.00
N TYR A 38 -8.62 7.41 -7.14
CA TYR A 38 -8.91 8.85 -7.18
C TYR A 38 -7.86 9.62 -7.96
N SER A 39 -8.26 10.80 -8.43
CA SER A 39 -7.37 11.79 -9.01
C SER A 39 -6.24 12.16 -8.05
N ALA A 40 -5.09 12.48 -8.63
CA ALA A 40 -3.94 12.94 -7.85
C ALA A 40 -4.33 14.19 -7.02
N PRO A 41 -3.81 14.30 -5.77
CA PRO A 41 -3.86 15.55 -5.04
C PRO A 41 -2.98 16.61 -5.73
N ASP A 42 -2.73 17.74 -5.07
CA ASP A 42 -1.77 18.72 -5.58
C ASP A 42 -0.41 18.07 -5.91
N ALA A 43 0.30 18.61 -6.90
CA ALA A 43 1.49 17.97 -7.46
C ALA A 43 2.62 17.74 -6.43
N ARG A 44 2.67 18.54 -5.36
CA ARG A 44 3.64 18.35 -4.29
C ARG A 44 3.26 17.16 -3.43
N LEU A 45 2.01 17.10 -2.96
CA LEU A 45 1.52 15.97 -2.19
C LEU A 45 1.58 14.65 -3.00
N ALA A 46 1.29 14.70 -4.31
CA ALA A 46 1.38 13.54 -5.18
C ALA A 46 2.81 12.95 -5.26
N GLN A 47 3.85 13.80 -5.23
CA GLN A 47 5.25 13.35 -5.22
C GLN A 47 5.63 12.68 -3.89
N ASP A 48 5.03 13.12 -2.78
CA ASP A 48 5.31 12.53 -1.46
C ASP A 48 4.85 11.06 -1.37
N TYR A 49 3.88 10.65 -2.19
CA TYR A 49 3.35 9.28 -2.18
C TYR A 49 4.39 8.24 -2.64
N ASP A 50 5.20 8.56 -3.66
CA ASP A 50 6.27 7.66 -4.11
C ASP A 50 7.27 7.39 -2.98
N TYR A 51 7.54 8.39 -2.12
CA TYR A 51 8.41 8.25 -0.96
C TYR A 51 7.75 7.48 0.18
N ILE A 52 6.45 7.72 0.45
CA ILE A 52 5.70 7.02 1.50
C ILE A 52 5.63 5.52 1.20
N PHE A 53 5.34 5.14 -0.03
CA PHE A 53 5.23 3.73 -0.44
C PHE A 53 6.58 3.11 -0.86
N GLY A 54 7.58 3.94 -1.17
CA GLY A 54 8.86 3.49 -1.69
C GLY A 54 8.76 2.82 -3.07
N ALA A 55 7.72 3.16 -3.84
CA ALA A 55 7.43 2.62 -5.16
C ALA A 55 6.61 3.64 -5.97
N PRO A 56 6.68 3.61 -7.31
CA PRO A 56 5.89 4.49 -8.17
C PRO A 56 4.38 4.38 -7.91
N VAL A 57 3.72 5.53 -7.79
CA VAL A 57 2.29 5.64 -7.54
C VAL A 57 1.57 6.14 -8.79
N THR A 58 0.48 5.45 -9.15
CA THR A 58 -0.43 5.85 -10.24
C THR A 58 -1.79 6.25 -9.67
N PHE A 59 -2.22 7.48 -9.94
CA PHE A 59 -3.55 7.99 -9.60
C PHE A 59 -4.52 7.83 -10.77
N GLY A 60 -5.82 7.84 -10.49
CA GLY A 60 -6.88 7.67 -11.49
C GLY A 60 -6.96 6.25 -12.07
N ALA A 61 -6.47 5.25 -11.32
CA ALA A 61 -6.55 3.84 -11.71
C ALA A 61 -7.99 3.30 -11.55
N GLN A 62 -8.24 2.06 -12.01
CA GLN A 62 -9.56 1.44 -11.82
C GLN A 62 -9.85 1.04 -10.36
N ARG A 63 -8.81 0.80 -9.55
CA ARG A 63 -8.93 0.31 -8.17
C ARG A 63 -7.73 0.71 -7.32
N ALA A 64 -7.87 0.56 -6.01
CA ALA A 64 -6.74 0.58 -5.10
C ALA A 64 -5.96 -0.74 -5.20
N ALA A 65 -4.64 -0.69 -5.43
CA ALA A 65 -3.82 -1.90 -5.56
C ALA A 65 -2.38 -1.72 -5.07
N LEU A 66 -1.80 -2.83 -4.60
CA LEU A 66 -0.38 -2.99 -4.31
C LEU A 66 0.19 -4.04 -5.24
N GLU A 67 1.19 -3.67 -6.04
CA GLU A 67 1.92 -4.64 -6.87
C GLU A 67 3.22 -5.05 -6.17
N PHE A 68 3.47 -6.36 -6.07
CA PHE A 68 4.70 -6.92 -5.54
C PHE A 68 4.95 -8.32 -6.11
N ASP A 69 6.14 -8.87 -5.87
CA ASP A 69 6.50 -10.19 -6.39
C ASP A 69 5.66 -11.32 -5.76
N ASN A 70 5.19 -12.24 -6.59
CA ASN A 70 4.34 -13.36 -6.18
C ASN A 70 5.01 -14.30 -5.14
N SER A 71 6.35 -14.25 -5.00
CA SER A 71 7.04 -14.96 -3.92
C SER A 71 6.56 -14.55 -2.53
N ALA A 72 6.13 -13.31 -2.31
CA ALA A 72 5.57 -12.87 -1.03
C ALA A 72 4.20 -13.52 -0.75
N MET A 73 3.35 -13.70 -1.78
CA MET A 73 2.06 -14.40 -1.65
C MET A 73 2.23 -15.88 -1.29
N ARG A 74 3.38 -16.48 -1.64
CA ARG A 74 3.71 -17.87 -1.35
C ARG A 74 4.53 -18.06 -0.07
N ALA A 75 4.89 -16.97 0.60
CA ALA A 75 5.64 -17.05 1.84
C ALA A 75 4.75 -17.61 2.97
N PRO A 76 5.30 -18.45 3.87
CA PRO A 76 4.54 -18.93 5.00
C PRO A 76 4.21 -17.76 5.94
N ILE A 77 3.02 -17.82 6.54
CA ILE A 77 2.65 -16.97 7.66
C ILE A 77 3.42 -17.48 8.88
N ILE A 78 4.20 -16.61 9.52
CA ILE A 78 5.02 -16.96 10.69
C ILE A 78 4.58 -16.25 11.97
N GLN A 79 3.77 -15.19 11.84
CA GLN A 79 3.20 -14.52 13.00
C GLN A 79 1.90 -15.22 13.40
N THR A 80 1.73 -15.41 14.69
CA THR A 80 0.55 -16.01 15.31
C THR A 80 0.07 -15.09 16.43
N GLU A 81 -1.07 -15.41 17.04
CA GLU A 81 -1.54 -14.67 18.22
C GLU A 81 -0.56 -14.77 19.40
N GLU A 82 0.26 -15.82 19.47
CA GLU A 82 1.26 -16.02 20.52
C GLU A 82 2.51 -15.14 20.33
N THR A 83 2.75 -14.63 19.12
CA THR A 83 3.93 -13.80 18.80
C THR A 83 3.64 -12.29 18.80
N LEU A 84 2.42 -11.90 19.18
CA LEU A 84 1.95 -10.51 19.27
C LEU A 84 2.38 -9.79 20.56
#